data_AF-A0A534SKL7-F1
#
_entry.id   AF-A0A534SKL7-F1
#
_cell.length_a   1.000
_cell.length_b   1.000
_cell.length_c   1.000
_cell.angle_alpha   90.00
_cell.angle_beta   90.00
_cell.angle_gamma   90.00
#
_symmetry.space_group_name_H-M   'P 1'
#
loop_
_entity.id
_entity.type
_entity.pdbx_description
1 polymer ?
#
loop_
_entity_poly.entity_id
_entity_poly.type
_entity_poly.pdbx_seq_one_letter_code
_entity_poly.pdbx_strand_id
1 'polypeptide(L)'
;MDYMLSEGAAGIIAVAVMKNAPHPNTAWLFNRWAASEEGQTVYSKGGRTPAHPKVEPTEKIRPAVIYPVGVEDLKQYAKYEKLWKEVFKLR
;
A
#
# COMPACT_ATOMS: atom_id res chain seq x y z
N MET A 1 -16.49 6.87 -18.52
CA MET A 1 -15.24 7.36 -19.16
C MET A 1 -14.22 7.19 -18.06
N ASP A 2 -13.36 6.21 -18.23
CA ASP A 2 -12.83 5.39 -17.13
C ASP A 2 -11.39 5.80 -16.82
N TYR A 3 -11.17 7.10 -16.68
CA TYR A 3 -9.88 7.78 -16.81
C TYR A 3 -8.81 7.38 -15.78
N MET A 4 -9.11 6.47 -14.85
CA MET A 4 -8.21 6.04 -13.77
C MET A 4 -8.23 4.50 -13.57
N LEU A 5 -8.83 3.74 -14.50
CA LEU A 5 -8.98 2.28 -14.38
C LEU A 5 -8.07 1.47 -15.30
N SER A 6 -7.40 2.08 -16.28
CA SER A 6 -6.45 1.35 -17.13
C SER A 6 -5.14 1.07 -16.41
N GLU A 7 -4.52 2.10 -15.85
CA GLU A 7 -3.20 2.06 -15.26
C GLU A 7 -3.14 2.97 -14.02
N GLY A 8 -2.37 2.60 -13.00
CA GLY A 8 -2.18 3.45 -11.82
C GLY A 8 -0.95 3.09 -10.99
N ALA A 9 -0.40 4.09 -10.31
CA ALA A 9 0.64 3.90 -9.30
C ALA A 9 0.01 3.53 -7.96
N ALA A 10 0.54 2.51 -7.27
CA ALA A 10 0.04 2.12 -5.95
C ALA A 10 1.07 2.41 -4.85
N GLY A 11 0.70 3.31 -3.95
CA GLY A 11 1.38 3.46 -2.66
C GLY A 11 1.00 2.31 -1.72
N ILE A 12 1.98 1.74 -1.03
CA ILE A 12 1.77 0.63 -0.10
C ILE A 12 1.64 1.18 1.33
N ILE A 13 0.58 0.75 2.03
CA ILE A 13 0.50 0.89 3.48
C ILE A 13 0.74 -0.48 4.09
N ALA A 14 1.92 -0.66 4.68
CA ALA A 14 2.33 -1.91 5.28
C ALA A 14 1.96 -1.97 6.77
N VAL A 15 1.60 -3.17 7.24
CA VAL A 15 1.55 -3.49 8.67
C VAL A 15 2.86 -4.17 9.04
N ALA A 16 3.60 -3.61 9.99
CA ALA A 16 4.88 -4.15 10.45
C ALA A 16 4.79 -4.63 11.91
N VAL A 17 5.57 -5.66 12.24
CA VAL A 17 5.76 -6.13 13.63
C VAL A 17 7.08 -5.59 14.16
N MET A 18 7.02 -4.86 15.27
CA MET A 18 8.22 -4.30 15.91
C MET A 18 9.05 -5.42 16.56
N LYS A 19 10.39 -5.34 16.43
CA LYS A 19 11.33 -6.34 16.95
C LYS A 19 11.12 -6.67 18.43
N ASN A 20 10.82 -5.66 19.25
CA ASN A 20 10.63 -5.77 20.70
C ASN A 20 9.17 -5.50 21.10
N ALA A 21 8.19 -5.92 20.28
CA ALA A 21 6.79 -5.77 20.65
C ALA A 21 6.52 -6.46 22.01
N PRO A 22 5.84 -5.79 22.97
CA PRO A 22 5.62 -6.35 24.31
C PRO A 22 4.74 -7.63 24.28
N HIS A 23 3.95 -7.79 23.22
CA HIS A 23 3.13 -8.96 22.97
C HIS A 23 3.36 -9.47 21.53
N PRO A 24 4.47 -10.19 21.27
CA PRO A 24 4.88 -10.54 19.91
C PRO A 24 3.89 -11.48 19.22
N ASN A 25 3.28 -12.41 19.96
CA ASN A 25 2.27 -13.33 19.40
C ASN A 25 1.01 -12.59 18.96
N THR A 26 0.54 -11.63 19.76
CA THR A 26 -0.64 -10.80 19.41
C THR A 26 -0.33 -9.88 18.23
N ALA A 27 0.87 -9.31 18.17
CA ALA A 27 1.29 -8.50 17.02
C ALA A 27 1.30 -9.32 15.72
N TRP A 28 1.82 -10.56 15.77
CA TRP A 28 1.78 -11.47 14.63
C TRP A 28 0.38 -11.95 14.27
N LEU A 29 -0.49 -12.17 15.25
CA LEU A 29 -1.90 -12.48 15.00
C LEU A 29 -2.57 -11.35 14.22
N PHE A 30 -2.40 -10.10 14.66
CA PHE A 30 -2.95 -8.95 13.96
C PHE A 30 -2.37 -8.78 12.55
N ASN A 31 -1.05 -8.93 12.39
CA ASN A 31 -0.41 -8.85 11.08
C ASN A 31 -0.99 -9.85 10.07
N ARG A 32 -1.21 -11.11 10.50
CA ARG A 32 -1.82 -12.15 9.66
C ARG A 32 -3.29 -11.84 9.36
N TRP A 33 -4.05 -11.40 10.35
CA TRP A 33 -5.45 -11.00 10.14
C TRP A 33 -5.54 -9.82 9.16
N ALA A 34 -4.71 -8.79 9.31
CA ALA A 34 -4.70 -7.63 8.43
C ALA A 34 -4.39 -7.97 6.97
N ALA A 35 -3.62 -9.02 6.71
CA ALA A 35 -3.32 -9.52 5.36
C ALA A 35 -4.34 -10.57 4.85
N SER A 36 -5.18 -11.12 5.72
CA SER A 36 -6.19 -12.12 5.37
C SER A 36 -7.33 -11.55 4.54
N GLU A 37 -8.11 -12.43 3.90
CA GLU A 37 -9.33 -12.06 3.18
C GLU A 37 -10.32 -11.30 4.07
N GLU A 38 -10.46 -11.71 5.34
CA GLU A 38 -11.34 -11.06 6.32
C GLU A 38 -10.89 -9.64 6.63
N GLY A 39 -9.63 -9.47 7.04
CA GLY A 39 -9.08 -8.15 7.38
C GLY A 39 -9.07 -7.20 6.18
N GLN A 40 -8.75 -7.71 5.00
CA GLN A 40 -8.78 -6.92 3.76
C GLN A 40 -10.21 -6.55 3.34
N THR A 41 -11.21 -7.39 3.64
CA THR A 41 -12.62 -7.03 3.48
C THR A 41 -13.01 -5.89 4.40
N VAL A 42 -12.52 -5.87 5.65
CA VAL A 42 -12.74 -4.75 6.57
C VAL A 42 -12.07 -3.47 6.04
N TYR A 43 -10.84 -3.54 5.53
CA TYR A 43 -10.18 -2.38 4.92
C TYR A 43 -10.90 -1.89 3.66
N SER A 44 -11.45 -2.79 2.84
CA SER A 44 -12.27 -2.43 1.67
C SER A 44 -13.50 -1.61 2.07
N LYS A 45 -14.20 -2.01 3.13
CA LYS A 45 -15.35 -1.26 3.68
C LYS A 45 -14.95 0.12 4.21
N GLY A 46 -13.71 0.25 4.67
CA GLY A 46 -13.10 1.53 5.06
C GLY A 46 -12.61 2.39 3.89
N GLY A 47 -12.91 2.03 2.64
CA GLY A 47 -12.56 2.80 1.44
C GLY A 47 -11.12 2.58 0.94
N ARG A 48 -10.41 1.55 1.44
CA ARG A 48 -9.08 1.19 0.92
C ARG A 48 -9.20 0.29 -0.30
N THR A 49 -8.25 0.40 -1.22
CA THR A 49 -8.03 -0.62 -2.25
C THR A 49 -7.32 -1.82 -1.62
N PRO A 50 -7.96 -3.00 -1.53
CA PRO A 50 -7.37 -4.16 -0.88
C PRO A 50 -6.20 -4.70 -1.71
N ALA A 51 -5.19 -5.23 -1.03
CA ALA A 51 -4.06 -5.92 -1.67
C ALA A 51 -4.35 -7.41 -1.91
N HIS A 52 -5.29 -8.00 -1.16
CA HIS A 52 -5.64 -9.40 -1.32
C HIS A 52 -6.44 -9.62 -2.62
N PRO A 53 -6.03 -10.58 -3.49
CA PRO A 53 -6.57 -10.71 -4.84
C PRO A 53 -8.05 -11.12 -4.88
N LYS A 54 -8.56 -11.72 -3.80
CA LYS A 54 -9.97 -12.14 -3.68
C LYS A 54 -10.90 -11.08 -3.11
N VAL A 55 -10.36 -9.93 -2.69
CA VAL A 55 -11.16 -8.86 -2.10
C VAL A 55 -11.19 -7.69 -3.05
N GLU A 56 -12.40 -7.33 -3.50
CA GLU A 56 -12.62 -6.15 -4.32
C GLU A 56 -12.75 -4.90 -3.45
N PRO A 57 -12.27 -3.73 -3.92
CA PRO A 57 -12.59 -2.46 -3.29
C PRO A 57 -14.10 -2.18 -3.35
N THR A 58 -14.62 -1.51 -2.33
CA THR A 58 -16.04 -1.11 -2.27
C THR A 58 -16.41 -0.23 -3.46
N GLU A 59 -15.55 0.73 -3.78
CA GLU A 59 -15.65 1.51 -5.02
C GLU A 59 -14.83 0.81 -6.11
N LYS A 60 -15.32 0.81 -7.36
CA LYS A 60 -14.61 0.19 -8.49
C LYS A 60 -13.45 1.08 -8.95
N ILE A 61 -12.43 1.21 -8.11
CA ILE A 61 -11.27 2.10 -8.28
C ILE A 61 -9.96 1.36 -8.54
N ARG A 62 -9.98 0.02 -8.58
CA ARG A 62 -8.78 -0.77 -8.85
C ARG A 62 -8.40 -0.65 -10.34
N PRO A 63 -7.19 -0.17 -10.68
CA PRO A 63 -6.72 -0.17 -12.06
C PRO A 63 -6.44 -1.59 -12.57
N ALA A 64 -6.55 -1.80 -13.88
CA ALA A 64 -6.22 -3.07 -14.53
C ALA A 64 -4.71 -3.38 -14.44
N VAL A 65 -3.86 -2.36 -14.60
CA VAL A 65 -2.41 -2.46 -14.38
C VAL A 65 -2.00 -1.58 -13.21
N ILE A 66 -1.25 -2.16 -12.27
CA ILE A 66 -0.77 -1.47 -11.09
C ILE A 66 0.76 -1.43 -11.13
N TYR A 67 1.33 -0.24 -10.98
CA TYR A 67 2.76 -0.02 -10.74
C TYR A 67 2.96 0.25 -9.25
N PRO A 68 3.19 -0.78 -8.42
CA PRO A 68 3.40 -0.59 -7.00
C PRO A 68 4.77 0.00 -6.73
N VAL A 69 4.86 0.88 -5.73
CA VAL A 69 6.16 1.31 -5.18
C VAL A 69 6.82 0.09 -4.52
N GLY A 70 7.93 -0.37 -5.08
CA GLY A 70 8.64 -1.56 -4.66
C GLY A 70 10.00 -1.29 -3.99
N VAL A 71 10.69 -2.36 -3.64
CA VAL A 71 12.02 -2.30 -3.00
C VAL A 71 13.04 -1.59 -3.90
N GLU A 72 12.96 -1.79 -5.22
CA GLU A 72 13.87 -1.13 -6.17
C GLU A 72 13.66 0.39 -6.26
N ASP A 73 12.41 0.85 -6.06
CA ASP A 73 12.10 2.28 -6.00
C ASP A 73 12.65 2.90 -4.71
N LEU A 74 12.53 2.19 -3.58
CA LEU A 74 13.06 2.62 -2.29
C LEU A 74 14.59 2.76 -2.32
N LYS A 75 15.32 1.86 -3.00
CA LYS A 75 16.78 2.00 -3.18
C LYS A 75 17.16 3.29 -3.92
N GLN A 76 16.27 3.79 -4.77
CA GLN A 76 16.48 5.02 -5.53
C GLN A 76 15.90 6.26 -4.83
N TYR A 77 15.35 6.13 -3.63
CA TYR A 77 14.65 7.21 -2.93
C TYR A 77 15.48 8.49 -2.85
N ALA A 78 16.78 8.41 -2.50
CA ALA A 78 17.66 9.58 -2.41
C ALA A 78 17.78 10.35 -3.74
N LYS A 79 17.81 9.64 -4.87
CA LYS A 79 17.84 10.24 -6.22
C LYS A 79 16.52 10.99 -6.48
N TYR A 80 15.39 10.34 -6.22
CA TYR A 80 14.07 10.94 -6.47
C TYR A 80 13.74 12.07 -5.50
N GLU A 81 14.17 11.98 -4.24
CA GLU A 81 14.02 13.05 -3.25
C GLU A 81 14.81 14.29 -3.68
N LYS A 82 16.06 14.12 -4.14
CA LYS A 82 16.86 15.22 -4.68
C LYS A 82 16.17 15.88 -5.87
N LEU A 83 15.75 15.08 -6.85
CA LEU A 83 15.04 15.57 -8.03
C LEU A 83 13.76 16.33 -7.66
N TRP A 84 12.98 15.80 -6.72
CA TRP A 84 11.77 16.43 -6.21
C TRP A 84 12.05 17.82 -5.61
N LYS A 85 13.08 17.93 -4.75
CA LYS A 85 13.47 19.20 -4.14
C LYS A 85 13.93 20.22 -5.18
N GLU A 86 14.72 19.79 -6.18
CA GLU A 86 15.20 20.66 -7.26
C GLU A 86 14.05 21.18 -8.14
N VAL A 87 13.16 20.29 -8.59
CA VAL A 87 12.02 20.65 -9.46
C VAL A 87 11.07 21.63 -8.79
N PHE A 88 10.71 21.36 -7.53
CA PHE A 88 9.76 22.18 -6.79
C PHE A 88 10.40 23.32 -5.98
N LYS A 89 11.73 23.51 -6.09
CA LYS A 89 12.49 24.52 -5.36
C LYS A 89 12.23 24.47 -3.84
N LEU A 90 12.15 23.25 -3.31
CA LEU A 90 11.93 23.01 -1.88
C LEU A 90 13.27 23.13 -1.15
N ARG A 91 13.24 23.75 0.03
CA ARG A 91 14.43 23.93 0.89
C ARG A 91 14.84 22.61 1.55
#